data_AF-U3TSF4-F1
#
_entry.id   AF-U3TSF4-F1
#
_cell.length_a   1.000
_cell.length_b   1.000
_cell.length_c   1.000
_cell.angle_alpha   90.00
_cell.angle_beta   90.00
_cell.angle_gamma   90.00
#
_symmetry.space_group_name_H-M   'P 1'
#
loop_
_entity.id
_entity.type
_entity.pdbx_description
1 polymer ?
#
loop_
_entity_poly.entity_id
_entity_poly.type
_entity_poly.pdbx_seq_one_letter_code
_entity_poly.pdbx_strand_id
1 'polypeptide(L)'
;MAVRNGKQAWLRTDFDARFQLKTESNAKYFSEIIDYNELHMRYEYIHNGTVNKLRCQSGTRSPHLWVINRDRLLSTLDLFGTEYVRLGGPKSFAVGQEIFYRFDTDLQIHDDKTTWHSLTGLADNETFLIRPNGFIV
;
A
#
# COMPACT_ATOMS: atom_id res chain seq x y z
N MET A 1 -11.49 -10.87 12.03
CA MET A 1 -11.63 -11.29 10.62
C MET A 1 -12.92 -12.08 10.34
N ALA A 2 -13.20 -13.18 11.04
CA ALA A 2 -14.36 -14.04 10.75
C ALA A 2 -15.72 -13.31 10.77
N VAL A 3 -15.93 -12.38 11.71
CA VAL A 3 -17.20 -11.64 11.84
C VAL A 3 -17.44 -10.67 10.67
N ARG A 4 -16.42 -9.89 10.27
CA ARG A 4 -16.50 -8.97 9.11
C ARG A 4 -16.71 -9.75 7.81
N ASN A 5 -15.88 -10.76 7.59
CA ASN A 5 -15.93 -11.56 6.37
C ASN A 5 -17.23 -12.36 6.29
N GLY A 6 -17.75 -12.84 7.43
CA GLY A 6 -19.08 -13.43 7.55
C GLY A 6 -20.21 -12.44 7.25
N LYS A 7 -20.13 -11.20 7.76
CA LYS A 7 -21.09 -10.14 7.43
C LYS A 7 -21.07 -9.80 5.94
N GLN A 8 -19.90 -9.68 5.31
CA GLN A 8 -19.78 -9.40 3.87
C GLN A 8 -20.24 -10.59 3.01
N ALA A 9 -20.01 -11.83 3.46
CA ALA A 9 -20.55 -13.02 2.79
C ALA A 9 -22.09 -13.07 2.86
N TRP A 10 -22.67 -12.70 4.01
CA TRP A 10 -24.13 -12.61 4.18
C TRP A 10 -24.75 -11.48 3.35
N LEU A 11 -24.17 -10.28 3.35
CA LEU A 11 -24.66 -9.16 2.53
C LEU A 11 -24.62 -9.44 1.02
N ARG A 12 -23.81 -10.42 0.60
CA ARG A 12 -23.66 -10.85 -0.78
C ARG A 12 -24.35 -12.17 -1.07
N THR A 13 -25.33 -12.61 -0.27
CA THR A 13 -26.21 -13.72 -0.68
C THR A 13 -27.17 -13.30 -1.79
N ASP A 14 -27.49 -12.00 -1.88
CA ASP A 14 -28.22 -11.41 -3.00
C ASP A 14 -27.37 -11.45 -4.28
N PHE A 15 -27.96 -11.90 -5.40
CA PHE A 15 -27.24 -12.12 -6.65
C PHE A 15 -26.72 -10.79 -7.22
N ASP A 16 -27.56 -9.76 -7.26
CA ASP A 16 -27.21 -8.45 -7.83
C ASP A 16 -26.16 -7.72 -6.98
N ALA A 17 -26.27 -7.81 -5.65
CA ALA A 17 -25.28 -7.31 -4.70
C ALA A 17 -23.88 -7.92 -4.88
N ARG A 18 -23.77 -9.18 -5.34
CA ARG A 18 -22.46 -9.81 -5.66
C ARG A 18 -21.75 -9.13 -6.81
N PHE A 19 -22.50 -8.56 -7.75
CA PHE A 19 -21.97 -7.84 -8.90
C PHE A 19 -21.98 -6.32 -8.70
N GLN A 20 -22.19 -5.86 -7.45
CA GLN A 20 -22.27 -4.44 -7.11
C GLN A 20 -23.39 -3.70 -7.87
N LEU A 21 -24.50 -4.39 -8.17
CA LEU A 21 -25.67 -3.79 -8.79
C LEU A 21 -26.68 -3.41 -7.72
N LYS A 22 -26.99 -2.12 -7.64
CA LYS A 22 -28.02 -1.60 -6.73
C LYS A 22 -29.40 -1.79 -7.34
N THR A 23 -30.28 -2.44 -6.59
CA THR A 23 -31.68 -2.67 -6.92
C THR A 23 -32.57 -2.13 -5.81
N GLU A 24 -33.89 -2.03 -6.05
CA GLU A 24 -34.83 -1.61 -5.01
C GLU A 24 -34.87 -2.59 -3.82
N SER A 25 -34.67 -3.88 -4.07
CA SER A 25 -34.70 -4.95 -3.05
C SER A 25 -33.46 -4.92 -2.15
N ASN A 26 -32.30 -4.50 -2.66
CA ASN A 26 -31.05 -4.45 -1.89
C ASN A 26 -30.67 -3.04 -1.39
N ALA A 27 -31.40 -2.00 -1.80
CA ALA A 27 -31.11 -0.61 -1.49
C ALA A 27 -30.87 -0.29 -0.01
N LYS A 28 -31.54 -1.01 0.91
CA LYS A 28 -31.44 -0.80 2.36
C LYS A 28 -30.09 -1.21 2.97
N TYR A 29 -29.41 -2.18 2.37
CA TYR A 29 -28.13 -2.71 2.87
C TYR A 29 -26.99 -2.56 1.85
N PHE A 30 -27.28 -2.08 0.65
CA PHE A 30 -26.29 -1.86 -0.41
C PHE A 30 -25.15 -0.92 0.01
N SER A 31 -25.45 0.11 0.82
CA SER A 31 -24.43 1.02 1.37
C SER A 31 -23.50 0.38 2.41
N GLU A 32 -23.83 -0.81 2.90
CA GLU A 32 -22.98 -1.59 3.83
C GLU A 32 -22.04 -2.57 3.10
N ILE A 33 -22.23 -2.74 1.78
CA ILE A 33 -21.36 -3.59 0.95
C ILE A 33 -20.05 -2.84 0.75
N ILE A 34 -18.96 -3.45 1.21
CA ILE A 34 -17.63 -2.93 0.92
C ILE A 34 -17.30 -3.31 -0.52
N ASP A 35 -16.78 -2.36 -1.29
CA ASP A 35 -16.35 -2.58 -2.66
C ASP A 35 -15.30 -3.72 -2.74
N TYR A 36 -15.30 -4.51 -3.83
CA TYR A 36 -14.36 -5.64 -3.97
C TYR A 36 -12.92 -5.16 -4.09
N ASN A 37 -12.65 -4.10 -4.85
CA ASN A 37 -11.33 -3.49 -4.87
C ASN A 37 -10.96 -2.98 -3.48
N GLU A 38 -11.90 -2.40 -2.72
CA GLU A 38 -11.63 -2.03 -1.33
C GLU A 38 -11.34 -3.23 -0.42
N LEU A 39 -12.01 -4.37 -0.59
CA LEU A 39 -11.73 -5.58 0.20
C LEU A 39 -10.38 -6.21 -0.14
N HIS A 40 -9.99 -6.19 -1.42
CA HIS A 40 -8.74 -6.76 -1.90
C HIS A 40 -7.55 -5.81 -1.72
N MET A 41 -7.79 -4.49 -1.69
CA MET A 41 -6.75 -3.46 -1.57
C MET A 41 -6.73 -2.74 -0.21
N ARG A 42 -7.64 -3.00 0.75
CA ARG A 42 -7.48 -2.46 2.11
C ARG A 42 -6.32 -3.15 2.80
N TYR A 43 -5.28 -2.38 3.05
CA TYR A 43 -4.06 -2.83 3.71
C TYR A 43 -4.35 -3.12 5.19
N GLU A 44 -4.29 -4.41 5.52
CA GLU A 44 -4.63 -4.94 6.84
C GLU A 44 -3.44 -4.81 7.80
N TYR A 45 -3.74 -4.50 9.06
CA TYR A 45 -2.74 -4.23 10.09
C TYR A 45 -2.40 -5.51 10.88
N ILE A 46 -1.29 -5.44 11.63
CA ILE A 46 -1.02 -6.33 12.77
C ILE A 46 -2.02 -6.09 13.94
N HIS A 47 -2.81 -5.00 13.91
CA HIS A 47 -3.76 -4.56 14.95
C HIS A 47 -5.18 -4.16 14.44
N ASN A 48 -5.72 -4.84 13.41
CA ASN A 48 -7.14 -4.71 12.97
C ASN A 48 -7.63 -3.33 12.44
N GLY A 49 -6.76 -2.42 11.98
CA GLY A 49 -7.19 -1.21 11.27
C GLY A 49 -7.38 -1.41 9.76
N THR A 50 -7.88 -0.40 9.04
CA THR A 50 -7.77 -0.28 7.57
C THR A 50 -7.41 1.16 7.20
N VAL A 51 -6.45 1.37 6.28
CA VAL A 51 -6.14 2.70 5.73
C VAL A 51 -6.84 2.93 4.40
N ASN A 52 -7.30 4.17 4.17
CA ASN A 52 -7.93 4.56 2.89
C ASN A 52 -6.90 4.79 1.77
N LYS A 53 -5.64 5.10 2.11
CA LYS A 53 -4.54 5.30 1.16
C LYS A 53 -3.22 4.80 1.76
N LEU A 54 -2.45 4.04 0.98
CA LEU A 54 -1.05 3.73 1.33
C LEU A 54 -0.21 4.99 1.28
N ARG A 55 0.42 5.28 2.40
CA ARG A 55 1.41 6.34 2.59
C ARG A 55 2.46 5.85 3.57
N CYS A 56 3.04 4.71 3.22
CA CYS A 56 4.10 4.07 3.99
C CYS A 56 3.86 3.90 5.50
N GLN A 57 2.62 3.68 5.92
CA GLN A 57 2.32 3.53 7.35
C GLN A 57 2.87 2.18 7.86
N SER A 58 3.37 2.15 9.08
CA SER A 58 3.86 0.91 9.70
C SER A 58 2.78 -0.18 9.67
N GLY A 59 3.18 -1.39 9.32
CA GLY A 59 2.29 -2.54 9.13
C GLY A 59 1.55 -2.57 7.79
N THR A 60 1.70 -1.58 6.91
CA THR A 60 1.14 -1.63 5.55
C THR A 60 2.12 -2.23 4.54
N ARG A 61 1.62 -2.62 3.36
CA ARG A 61 2.47 -2.98 2.23
C ARG A 61 3.22 -1.75 1.72
N SER A 62 4.47 -1.95 1.29
CA SER A 62 5.21 -0.91 0.57
C SER A 62 4.44 -0.49 -0.69
N PRO A 63 4.26 0.82 -0.94
CA PRO A 63 3.55 1.27 -2.13
C PRO A 63 4.35 0.95 -3.39
N HIS A 64 3.64 0.54 -4.45
CA HIS A 64 4.20 0.32 -5.76
C HIS A 64 4.47 1.64 -6.47
N LEU A 65 5.68 1.79 -7.02
CA LEU A 65 6.04 2.87 -7.93
C LEU A 65 7.10 2.39 -8.93
N TRP A 66 7.00 2.85 -10.17
CA TRP A 66 8.07 2.66 -11.15
C TRP A 66 9.20 3.66 -10.90
N VAL A 67 10.41 3.14 -10.73
CA VAL A 67 11.62 3.91 -10.45
C VAL A 67 12.75 3.48 -11.38
N ILE A 68 13.70 4.38 -11.58
CA ILE A 68 14.93 4.13 -12.32
C ILE A 68 16.08 4.03 -11.31
N ASN A 69 16.75 2.88 -11.27
CA ASN A 69 18.01 2.68 -10.53
C ASN A 69 19.09 2.28 -11.52
N ARG A 70 20.18 3.06 -11.60
CA ARG A 70 21.33 2.78 -12.50
C ARG A 70 20.88 2.44 -13.93
N ASP A 71 20.07 3.33 -14.52
CA ASP A 71 19.53 3.22 -15.89
C ASP A 71 18.57 2.04 -16.14
N ARG A 72 18.12 1.35 -15.09
CA ARG A 72 17.13 0.27 -15.20
C ARG A 72 15.79 0.72 -14.62
N LEU A 73 14.71 0.47 -15.36
CA LEU A 73 13.36 0.61 -14.86
C LEU A 73 13.00 -0.61 -14.01
N LEU A 74 12.56 -0.36 -12.77
CA LEU A 74 12.16 -1.37 -11.80
C LEU A 74 10.98 -0.88 -10.96
N SER A 75 10.26 -1.83 -10.37
CA SER A 75 9.27 -1.53 -9.35
C SER A 75 9.95 -1.32 -8.00
N THR A 76 9.41 -0.44 -7.16
CA THR A 76 9.77 -0.40 -5.74
C THR A 76 9.54 -1.74 -5.03
N LEU A 77 8.68 -2.61 -5.57
CA LEU A 77 8.46 -3.96 -5.06
C LEU A 77 9.59 -4.93 -5.39
N ASP A 78 10.41 -4.64 -6.41
CA ASP A 78 11.54 -5.48 -6.81
C ASP A 78 12.78 -5.26 -5.91
N LEU A 79 12.76 -4.21 -5.08
CA LEU A 79 13.89 -3.82 -4.24
C LEU A 79 14.07 -4.74 -3.03
N PHE A 80 13.02 -5.45 -2.61
CA PHE A 80 13.00 -6.32 -1.43
C PHE A 80 12.55 -7.74 -1.79
N GLY A 81 12.74 -8.68 -0.85
CA GLY A 81 12.34 -10.08 -1.03
C GLY A 81 13.18 -11.04 -0.22
N THR A 82 14.46 -10.69 -0.02
CA THR A 82 15.44 -11.49 0.73
C THR A 82 15.83 -10.82 2.05
N GLU A 83 16.02 -9.51 2.03
CA GLU A 83 16.54 -8.75 3.16
C GLU A 83 15.67 -7.53 3.49
N TYR A 84 16.00 -6.87 4.60
CA TYR A 84 15.40 -5.59 4.94
C TYR A 84 15.97 -4.50 4.05
N VAL A 85 15.09 -3.58 3.64
CA VAL A 85 15.45 -2.47 2.76
C VAL A 85 14.91 -1.18 3.36
N ARG A 86 15.76 -0.17 3.48
CA ARG A 86 15.37 1.17 3.89
C ARG A 86 15.23 2.07 2.66
N LEU A 87 14.07 2.70 2.52
CA LEU A 87 13.86 3.76 1.54
C LEU A 87 13.82 5.10 2.25
N GLY A 88 14.52 6.08 1.68
CA GLY A 88 14.63 7.41 2.24
C GLY A 88 14.28 8.51 1.25
N GLY A 89 13.75 9.61 1.78
CA GLY A 89 13.48 10.80 0.99
C GLY A 89 14.75 11.49 0.50
N PRO A 90 14.64 12.50 -0.37
CA PRO A 90 15.78 13.12 -1.06
C PRO A 90 16.87 13.70 -0.14
N LYS A 91 16.53 14.07 1.09
CA LYS A 91 17.42 14.68 2.09
C LYS A 91 17.76 13.73 3.24
N SER A 92 17.39 12.47 3.13
CA SER A 92 17.66 11.47 4.14
C SER A 92 19.11 10.95 4.06
N PHE A 93 19.52 10.27 5.12
CA PHE A 93 20.81 9.64 5.26
C PHE A 93 20.64 8.18 5.69
N ALA A 94 21.62 7.35 5.34
CA ALA A 94 21.63 5.96 5.76
C ALA A 94 21.75 5.88 7.30
N VAL A 95 20.87 5.10 7.91
CA VAL A 95 20.88 4.83 9.36
C VAL A 95 20.70 3.32 9.50
N GLY A 96 21.79 2.59 9.76
CA GLY A 96 21.74 1.12 9.92
C GLY A 96 22.74 0.36 9.05
N GLN A 97 22.56 -0.96 8.98
CA GLN A 97 23.38 -1.89 8.19
C GLN A 97 22.63 -2.48 6.99
N GLU A 98 21.33 -2.25 6.90
CA GLU A 98 20.47 -2.67 5.80
C GLU A 98 20.78 -1.93 4.49
N ILE A 99 20.30 -2.49 3.38
CA ILE A 99 20.37 -1.85 2.09
C ILE A 99 19.54 -0.56 2.14
N PHE A 100 20.18 0.56 1.79
CA PHE A 100 19.55 1.87 1.77
C PHE A 100 19.49 2.41 0.34
N TYR A 101 18.31 2.87 -0.05
CA TYR A 101 18.11 3.62 -1.29
C TYR A 101 17.50 4.98 -0.99
N ARG A 102 18.11 6.03 -1.56
CA ARG A 102 17.62 7.39 -1.46
C ARG A 102 16.92 7.82 -2.74
N PHE A 103 15.71 8.36 -2.61
CA PHE A 103 15.01 9.00 -3.72
C PHE A 103 15.78 10.22 -4.23
N ASP A 104 15.67 10.49 -5.53
CA ASP A 104 16.39 11.55 -6.26
C ASP A 104 17.92 11.42 -6.26
N THR A 105 18.47 10.36 -5.65
CA THR A 105 19.89 9.99 -5.77
C THR A 105 20.05 8.60 -6.39
N ASP A 106 19.60 7.58 -5.67
CA ASP A 106 19.72 6.18 -6.10
C ASP A 106 18.49 5.74 -6.92
N LEU A 107 17.32 6.27 -6.56
CA LEU A 107 16.04 5.97 -7.21
C LEU A 107 15.46 7.25 -7.79
N GLN A 108 15.38 7.32 -9.11
CA GLN A 108 14.66 8.39 -9.80
C GLN A 108 13.24 7.92 -10.08
N ILE A 109 12.24 8.77 -9.79
CA ILE A 109 10.85 8.44 -10.10
C ILE A 109 10.65 8.47 -11.62
N HIS A 110 10.00 7.45 -12.18
CA HIS A 110 9.76 7.39 -13.63
C HIS A 110 8.60 8.29 -14.09
N ASP A 111 7.59 8.51 -13.24
CA ASP A 111 6.44 9.39 -13.52
C ASP A 111 6.57 10.74 -12.80
N ASP A 112 6.74 11.81 -13.57
CA ASP A 112 6.95 13.19 -13.10
C ASP A 112 5.83 13.73 -12.20
N LYS A 113 4.65 13.10 -12.18
CA LYS A 113 3.53 13.53 -11.32
C LYS A 113 3.65 13.05 -9.88
N THR A 114 4.49 12.06 -9.61
CA THR A 114 4.63 11.46 -8.29
C THR A 114 5.87 12.01 -7.60
N THR A 115 5.72 12.41 -6.33
CA THR A 115 6.82 12.88 -5.49
C THR A 115 6.96 11.96 -4.29
N TRP A 116 8.11 12.00 -3.62
CA TRP A 116 8.31 11.31 -2.33
C TRP A 116 7.16 11.59 -1.36
N HIS A 117 6.78 12.86 -1.20
CA HIS A 117 5.71 13.25 -0.29
C HIS A 117 4.33 12.77 -0.76
N SER A 118 4.02 12.79 -2.05
CA SER A 118 2.70 12.34 -2.54
C SER A 118 2.51 10.82 -2.45
N LEU A 119 3.61 10.07 -2.55
CA LEU A 119 3.69 8.61 -2.38
C LEU A 119 3.63 8.20 -0.90
N THR A 120 4.47 8.80 -0.06
CA THR A 120 4.75 8.30 1.30
C THR A 120 4.08 9.12 2.40
N GLY A 121 3.69 10.37 2.12
CA GLY A 121 3.24 11.31 3.16
C GLY A 121 4.34 11.78 4.13
N LEU A 122 5.58 11.33 3.96
CA LEU A 122 6.71 11.65 4.81
C LEU A 122 7.44 12.92 4.33
N ALA A 123 8.22 13.53 5.22
CA ALA A 123 9.12 14.63 4.88
C ALA A 123 10.37 14.11 4.13
N ASP A 124 11.04 15.02 3.40
CA ASP A 124 12.19 14.67 2.54
C ASP A 124 13.38 14.05 3.29
N ASN A 125 13.50 14.29 4.60
CA ASN A 125 14.57 13.77 5.44
C ASN A 125 14.19 12.47 6.17
N GLU A 126 12.96 12.00 6.02
CA GLU A 126 12.47 10.80 6.69
C GLU A 126 12.77 9.53 5.88
N THR A 127 12.75 8.40 6.57
CA THR A 127 12.95 7.07 5.99
C THR A 127 11.93 6.10 6.56
N PHE A 128 11.70 5.00 5.85
CA PHE A 128 10.93 3.87 6.36
C PHE A 128 11.64 2.56 6.03
N LEU A 129 11.43 1.55 6.87
CA LEU A 129 12.04 0.25 6.75
C LEU A 129 11.03 -0.75 6.19
N ILE A 130 11.46 -1.54 5.21
CA ILE A 130 10.66 -2.57 4.56
C ILE A 130 11.25 -3.93 4.91
N ARG A 131 10.38 -4.85 5.33
CA ARG A 131 10.72 -6.26 5.58
C ARG A 131 10.89 -7.02 4.27
N PRO A 132 11.57 -8.17 4.26
CA PRO A 132 11.64 -9.05 3.09
C PRO A 132 10.26 -9.42 2.50
N ASN A 133 9.21 -9.50 3.33
CA ASN A 133 7.85 -9.79 2.88
C ASN A 133 7.08 -8.57 2.34
N GLY A 134 7.73 -7.42 2.19
CA GLY A 134 7.15 -6.20 1.62
C GLY A 134 6.24 -5.40 2.54
N PHE A 135 6.29 -5.65 3.85
CA PHE A 135 5.58 -4.85 4.86
C PHE A 135 6.51 -3.84 5.53
N ILE A 136 5.95 -2.68 5.87
CA ILE A 136 6.68 -1.58 6.51
C ILE A 136 6.74 -1.78 8.02
N VAL A 137 7.87 -1.40 8.64
CA VAL A 137 8.11 -1.46 10.10
C VAL A 137 8.26 -0.06 10.66
#